data_AF-K1XXQ6-F1
#
_entry.id   AF-K1XXQ6-F1
#
_cell.length_a   1.000
_cell.length_b   1.000
_cell.length_c   1.000
_cell.angle_alpha   90.00
_cell.angle_beta   90.00
_cell.angle_gamma   90.00
#
_symmetry.space_group_name_H-M   'P 1'
#
loop_
_entity.id
_entity.type
_entity.pdbx_description
1 polymer ?
#
loop_
_entity_poly.entity_id
_entity_poly.type
_entity_poly.pdbx_seq_one_letter_code
_entity_poly.pdbx_strand_id
1 'polypeptide(L)'
;MKGDFDNALLEFEKIYATAPGAEDRNRALYGLACTRMMVARTGEQLAQAIANLQKWDEEKGSSPFSENRRLLVSALKHQGEYLKKKNSEQVQLERKKNSLIANQRQKITQMTETLERLQKQLEELEAIDENFQEKRKTL
;
A
#
# COMPACT_ATOMS: atom_id res chain seq x y z
N MET A 1 -1.59 20.26 15.33
CA MET A 1 -2.71 19.82 16.17
C MET A 1 -3.07 18.40 15.78
N LYS A 2 -2.77 17.40 16.63
CA LYS A 2 -3.41 16.09 16.50
C LYS A 2 -4.76 16.23 17.22
N GLY A 3 -5.85 16.30 16.46
CA GLY A 3 -7.18 16.20 17.04
C GLY A 3 -7.39 14.80 17.58
N ASP A 4 -8.12 14.69 18.68
CA ASP A 4 -8.49 13.40 19.27
C ASP A 4 -9.70 12.83 18.51
N PHE A 5 -9.42 12.32 17.31
CA PHE A 5 -10.46 11.85 16.39
C PHE A 5 -11.10 10.54 16.82
N ASP A 6 -10.40 9.75 17.65
CA ASP A 6 -10.93 8.50 18.21
C ASP A 6 -11.99 8.80 19.27
N ASN A 7 -11.75 9.77 20.17
CA ASN A 7 -12.78 10.22 21.10
C ASN A 7 -13.93 10.94 20.39
N ALA A 8 -13.63 11.78 19.39
CA ALA A 8 -14.67 12.44 18.59
C ALA A 8 -15.56 11.42 17.85
N LEU A 9 -14.98 10.31 17.37
CA LEU A 9 -15.75 9.22 16.76
C LEU A 9 -16.76 8.65 17.77
N LEU A 10 -16.31 8.29 18.98
CA LEU A 10 -17.18 7.74 20.03
C LEU A 10 -18.30 8.71 20.41
N GLU A 11 -17.99 10.01 20.52
CA GLU A 11 -18.98 11.04 20.82
C GLU A 11 -20.04 11.14 19.73
N PHE A 12 -19.64 11.20 18.45
CA PHE A 12 -20.59 11.26 17.35
C PHE A 12 -21.40 9.98 17.21
N GLU A 13 -20.84 8.80 17.53
CA GLU A 13 -21.59 7.53 17.51
C GLU A 13 -22.67 7.53 18.59
N LYS A 14 -22.32 8.00 19.78
CA LYS A 14 -23.28 8.18 20.88
C LYS A 14 -24.39 9.16 20.49
N ILE A 15 -24.04 10.34 19.97
CA ILE A 15 -25.04 11.34 19.56
C ILE A 15 -25.95 10.78 18.48
N TYR A 16 -25.40 10.12 17.45
CA TYR A 16 -26.21 9.53 16.38
C TYR A 16 -27.21 8.49 16.92
N ALA A 17 -26.78 7.66 17.88
CA ALA A 17 -27.62 6.63 18.48
C ALA A 17 -28.70 7.20 19.43
N THR A 18 -28.40 8.27 20.16
CA THR A 18 -29.29 8.81 21.20
C THR A 18 -30.02 10.08 20.78
N ALA A 19 -29.76 10.63 19.59
CA ALA A 19 -30.37 11.86 19.11
C ALA A 19 -31.90 11.71 19.00
N PRO A 20 -32.68 12.54 19.70
CA PRO A 20 -34.14 12.50 19.65
C PRO A 20 -34.69 13.10 18.34
N GLY A 21 -33.95 14.04 17.74
CA GLY A 21 -34.32 14.73 16.51
C GLY A 21 -33.55 14.24 15.27
N ALA A 22 -34.21 14.28 14.11
CA ALA A 22 -33.58 13.96 12.82
C ALA A 22 -32.43 14.90 12.48
N GLU A 23 -32.53 16.18 12.86
CA GLU A 23 -31.49 17.18 12.61
C GLU A 23 -30.19 16.87 13.37
N ASP A 24 -30.28 16.60 14.66
CA ASP A 24 -29.11 16.22 15.47
C ASP A 24 -28.49 14.91 15.01
N ARG A 25 -29.33 13.96 14.59
CA ARG A 25 -28.87 12.69 14.00
C ARG A 25 -28.12 12.92 12.69
N ASN A 26 -28.63 13.80 11.81
CA ASN A 26 -27.96 14.15 10.55
C ASN A 26 -26.62 14.86 10.80
N ARG A 27 -26.58 15.81 11.74
CA ARG A 27 -25.32 16.47 12.13
C ARG A 27 -24.30 15.47 12.67
N ALA A 28 -24.75 14.52 13.49
CA ALA A 28 -23.89 13.45 14.00
C ALA A 28 -23.42 12.53 12.87
N LEU A 29 -24.27 12.21 11.89
CA LEU A 29 -23.89 11.41 10.72
C LEU A 29 -22.78 12.09 9.88
N TYR A 30 -22.88 13.40 9.68
CA TYR A 30 -21.82 14.18 9.03
C TYR A 30 -20.51 14.14 9.83
N GLY A 31 -20.60 14.35 11.15
CA GLY A 31 -19.47 14.26 12.07
C GLY A 31 -18.80 12.88 11.99
N LEU A 32 -19.59 11.82 12.06
CA LEU A 32 -19.17 10.42 11.91
C LEU A 32 -18.46 10.16 10.59
N ALA A 33 -19.04 10.62 9.48
CA ALA A 33 -18.44 10.42 8.18
C ALA A 33 -17.05 11.07 8.13
N CYS A 34 -16.92 12.32 8.59
CA CYS A 34 -15.64 13.02 8.57
C CYS A 34 -14.61 12.41 9.54
N THR A 35 -15.00 12.02 10.76
CA THR A 35 -14.06 11.41 11.72
C THR A 35 -13.63 10.02 11.27
N ARG A 36 -14.55 9.21 10.73
CA ARG A 36 -14.21 7.90 10.12
C ARG A 36 -13.26 8.07 8.94
N MET A 37 -13.45 9.08 8.11
CA MET A 37 -12.47 9.42 7.06
C MET A 37 -11.11 9.80 7.66
N MET A 38 -11.04 10.48 8.81
CA MET A 38 -9.74 10.80 9.43
C MET A 38 -9.04 9.57 10.01
N VAL A 39 -9.76 8.62 10.60
CA VAL A 39 -9.15 7.45 11.25
C VAL A 39 -8.98 6.24 10.33
N ALA A 40 -9.61 6.24 9.15
CA ALA A 40 -9.56 5.13 8.20
C ALA A 40 -8.12 4.72 7.86
N ARG A 41 -7.82 3.44 8.07
CA ARG A 41 -6.54 2.79 7.75
C ARG A 41 -6.62 1.97 6.46
N THR A 42 -7.81 1.49 6.11
CA THR A 42 -8.06 0.68 4.92
C THR A 42 -8.95 1.40 3.90
N GLY A 43 -8.89 0.97 2.64
CA GLY A 43 -9.77 1.48 1.59
C GLY A 43 -11.25 1.18 1.88
N GLU A 44 -11.54 0.05 2.51
CA GLU A 44 -12.89 -0.33 2.92
C GLU A 44 -13.45 0.60 4.01
N GLN A 45 -12.67 0.90 5.04
CA GLN A 45 -13.06 1.86 6.09
C GLN A 45 -13.31 3.24 5.49
N LEU A 46 -12.48 3.67 4.53
CA LEU A 46 -12.67 4.92 3.82
C LEU A 46 -13.94 4.91 2.96
N ALA A 47 -14.21 3.81 2.23
CA ALA A 47 -15.41 3.66 1.42
C ALA A 47 -16.68 3.71 2.26
N GLN A 48 -16.69 3.05 3.43
CA GLN A 48 -17.79 3.14 4.39
C GLN A 48 -17.99 4.56 4.92
N ALA A 49 -16.91 5.28 5.19
CA ALA A 49 -16.99 6.67 5.63
C ALA A 49 -17.57 7.60 4.55
N ILE A 50 -17.19 7.39 3.28
CA ILE A 50 -17.74 8.12 2.12
C ILE A 50 -19.23 7.78 1.93
N ALA A 51 -19.62 6.51 2.07
CA ALA A 51 -21.02 6.10 1.98
C ALA A 51 -21.89 6.78 3.05
N ASN A 52 -21.37 6.94 4.28
CA ASN A 52 -22.06 7.69 5.33
C ASN A 52 -22.18 9.19 4.99
N LEU A 53 -21.18 9.77 4.32
CA LEU A 53 -21.25 11.17 3.86
C LEU A 53 -22.28 11.34 2.74
N GLN A 54 -22.35 10.39 1.80
CA GLN A 54 -23.36 10.38 0.73
C GLN A 54 -24.77 10.26 1.31
N LYS A 55 -24.95 9.34 2.26
CA LYS A 55 -26.21 9.20 2.98
C LYS A 55 -26.62 10.49 3.69
N TRP A 56 -25.68 11.16 4.37
CA TRP A 56 -25.96 12.48 4.94
C TRP A 56 -26.36 13.50 3.86
N ASP A 57 -25.68 13.51 2.71
CA ASP A 57 -25.99 14.44 1.62
C ASP A 57 -27.41 14.26 1.06
N GLU A 58 -27.87 13.01 1.01
CA GLU A 58 -29.23 12.64 0.61
C GLU A 58 -30.28 12.99 1.68
N GLU A 59 -29.95 12.82 2.96
CA GLU A 59 -30.90 12.93 4.09
C GLU A 59 -30.91 14.31 4.78
N LYS A 60 -29.93 15.19 4.53
CA LYS A 60 -29.76 16.48 5.23
C LYS A 60 -30.88 17.50 5.01
N GLY A 61 -31.77 17.27 4.03
CA GLY A 61 -32.86 18.19 3.72
C GLY A 61 -32.40 19.50 3.06
N SER A 62 -33.14 20.58 3.30
CA SER A 62 -32.93 21.87 2.63
C SER A 62 -32.11 22.84 3.49
N SER A 63 -31.30 23.67 2.83
CA SER A 63 -30.49 24.76 3.43
C SER A 63 -31.29 25.63 4.42
N PRO A 64 -30.66 26.18 5.50
CA PRO A 64 -29.22 26.24 5.76
C PRO A 64 -28.64 25.07 6.57
N PHE A 65 -27.47 24.60 6.13
CA PHE A 65 -26.67 23.59 6.83
C PHE A 65 -25.92 24.21 8.01
N SER A 66 -25.82 23.46 9.10
CA SER A 66 -25.16 23.87 10.35
C SER A 66 -23.84 23.12 10.57
N GLU A 67 -23.54 22.16 9.68
CA GLU A 67 -22.41 21.28 9.72
C GLU A 67 -21.09 22.03 9.52
N ASN A 68 -20.07 21.61 10.26
CA ASN A 68 -18.77 22.26 10.21
C ASN A 68 -18.00 21.87 8.93
N ARG A 69 -18.01 22.74 7.91
CA ARG A 69 -17.23 22.56 6.66
C ARG A 69 -15.74 22.30 6.90
N ARG A 70 -15.15 22.89 7.96
CA ARG A 70 -13.72 22.70 8.27
C ARG A 70 -13.39 21.25 8.62
N LEU A 71 -14.37 20.50 9.14
CA LEU A 71 -14.20 19.09 9.49
C LEU A 71 -13.99 18.25 8.22
N LEU A 72 -14.84 18.40 7.22
CA LEU A 72 -14.69 17.70 5.93
C LEU A 72 -13.38 18.08 5.22
N VAL A 73 -13.04 19.38 5.18
CA VAL A 73 -11.78 19.84 4.59
C VAL A 73 -10.57 19.19 5.30
N SER A 74 -10.62 19.11 6.63
CA SER A 74 -9.57 18.46 7.42
C SER A 74 -9.49 16.96 7.15
N ALA A 75 -10.64 16.29 7.03
CA ALA A 75 -10.70 14.86 6.72
C ALA A 75 -10.09 14.54 5.35
N LEU A 76 -10.46 15.32 4.33
CA LEU A 76 -9.91 15.17 2.97
C LEU A 76 -8.41 15.45 2.92
N LYS A 77 -7.94 16.48 3.64
CA LYS A 77 -6.50 16.78 3.73
C LYS A 77 -5.73 15.64 4.40
N HIS A 78 -6.24 15.11 5.51
CA HIS A 78 -5.61 13.99 6.22
C HIS A 78 -5.51 12.75 5.34
N GLN A 79 -6.60 12.41 4.63
CA GLN A 79 -6.60 11.29 3.69
C GLN A 79 -5.62 11.50 2.52
N GLY A 80 -5.54 12.71 1.96
CA GLY A 80 -4.56 13.04 0.94
C GLY A 80 -3.11 12.85 1.41
N GLU A 81 -2.80 13.29 2.65
CA GLU A 81 -1.48 13.10 3.25
C GLU A 81 -1.16 11.62 3.48
N TYR A 82 -2.11 10.84 3.99
CA TYR A 82 -1.95 9.39 4.19
C TYR A 82 -1.69 8.67 2.86
N LEU A 83 -2.46 8.94 1.82
CA LEU A 83 -2.28 8.36 0.49
C LEU A 83 -0.91 8.70 -0.10
N LYS A 84 -0.47 9.96 0.02
CA LYS A 84 0.85 10.40 -0.43
C LYS A 84 1.97 9.63 0.28
N LYS A 85 1.86 9.46 1.60
CA LYS A 85 2.83 8.68 2.38
C LYS A 85 2.86 7.21 1.94
N LYS A 86 1.70 6.56 1.88
CA LYS A 86 1.58 5.15 1.47
C LYS A 86 2.16 4.91 0.07
N ASN A 87 1.86 5.80 -0.88
CA ASN A 87 2.43 5.71 -2.22
C ASN A 87 3.95 5.86 -2.21
N SER A 88 4.49 6.79 -1.41
CA SER A 88 5.95 6.97 -1.31
C SER A 88 6.65 5.74 -0.73
N GLU A 89 6.05 5.08 0.26
CA GLU A 89 6.56 3.83 0.85
C GLU A 89 6.53 2.69 -0.16
N GLN A 90 5.45 2.57 -0.94
CA GLN A 90 5.33 1.57 -1.99
C GLN A 90 6.37 1.78 -3.10
N VAL A 91 6.58 3.02 -3.55
CA VAL A 91 7.62 3.35 -4.54
C VAL A 91 9.01 3.00 -4.01
N GLN A 92 9.30 3.27 -2.73
CA GLN A 92 10.58 2.87 -2.13
C GLN A 92 10.75 1.36 -2.06
N LEU A 93 9.69 0.62 -1.71
CA LEU A 93 9.71 -0.84 -1.68
C LEU A 93 10.00 -1.42 -3.06
N GLU A 94 9.30 -0.93 -4.09
CA GLU A 94 9.51 -1.35 -5.48
C GLU A 94 10.93 -1.03 -5.96
N ARG A 95 11.47 0.15 -5.62
CA ARG A 95 12.87 0.49 -5.95
C ARG A 95 13.86 -0.50 -5.31
N LYS A 96 13.67 -0.84 -4.02
CA LYS A 96 14.52 -1.81 -3.33
C LYS A 96 14.45 -3.18 -3.99
N LYS A 97 13.24 -3.67 -4.28
CA LYS A 97 12.99 -4.93 -4.96
C LYS A 97 13.66 -4.97 -6.34
N ASN A 98 13.51 -3.91 -7.14
CA ASN A 98 14.12 -3.82 -8.46
C ASN A 98 15.65 -3.82 -8.38
N SER A 99 16.25 -3.15 -7.38
CA SER A 99 17.71 -3.19 -7.19
C SER A 99 18.20 -4.60 -6.81
N LEU A 100 17.44 -5.32 -5.98
CA LEU A 100 17.76 -6.69 -5.59
C LEU A 100 17.71 -7.62 -6.82
N ILE A 101 16.66 -7.50 -7.63
CA ILE A 101 16.49 -8.28 -8.85
C ILE A 101 17.64 -7.99 -9.84
N ALA A 102 18.02 -6.72 -10.01
CA ALA A 102 19.14 -6.35 -10.87
C ALA A 102 20.46 -6.99 -10.41
N ASN A 103 20.77 -6.91 -9.12
CA ASN A 103 21.96 -7.54 -8.54
C ASN A 103 21.95 -9.07 -8.70
N GLN A 104 20.80 -9.71 -8.49
CA GLN A 104 20.65 -11.15 -8.68
C GLN A 104 20.86 -11.56 -10.14
N ARG A 105 20.31 -10.79 -11.09
CA ARG A 105 20.53 -11.03 -12.52
C ARG A 105 22.00 -10.95 -12.88
N GLN A 106 22.72 -9.93 -12.40
CA GLN A 106 24.15 -9.80 -12.63
C GLN A 106 24.93 -11.00 -12.08
N LYS A 107 24.59 -11.46 -10.86
CA LYS A 107 25.22 -12.64 -10.26
C LYS A 107 24.95 -13.91 -11.05
N ILE A 108 23.73 -14.09 -11.55
CA ILE A 108 23.37 -15.22 -12.41
C ILE A 108 24.20 -15.19 -13.69
N THR A 109 24.30 -14.04 -14.37
CA THR A 109 25.12 -13.90 -15.57
C THR A 109 26.58 -14.29 -15.32
N GLN A 110 27.20 -13.78 -14.25
CA GLN A 110 28.58 -14.13 -13.88
C GLN A 110 28.75 -15.62 -13.59
N MET A 111 27.77 -16.24 -12.92
CA MET A 111 27.79 -17.68 -12.64
C MET A 111 27.65 -18.49 -13.94
N THR A 112 26.78 -18.07 -14.87
CA THR A 112 26.61 -18.72 -16.18
C THR A 112 27.90 -18.66 -17.00
N GLU A 113 28.55 -17.50 -17.10
CA GLU A 113 29.83 -17.34 -17.79
C GLU A 113 30.92 -18.24 -17.16
N THR A 114 30.92 -18.35 -15.83
CA THR A 114 31.86 -19.23 -15.11
C THR A 114 31.61 -20.69 -15.44
N LEU A 115 30.34 -21.13 -15.47
CA LEU A 115 29.95 -22.49 -15.81
C LEU A 115 30.35 -22.84 -17.25
N GLU A 116 30.09 -21.95 -18.21
CA GLU A 116 30.48 -22.15 -19.61
C GLU A 116 32.00 -22.30 -19.76
N ARG A 117 32.79 -21.50 -19.02
CA ARG A 117 34.24 -21.62 -19.02
C ARG A 117 34.70 -22.95 -18.42
N LEU A 118 34.15 -23.34 -17.27
CA LEU A 118 34.50 -24.60 -16.61
C LEU A 118 34.13 -25.81 -17.47
N GLN A 119 33.01 -25.75 -18.18
CA GLN A 119 32.59 -26.78 -19.11
C GLN A 119 33.58 -26.94 -20.26
N LYS A 120 34.04 -25.84 -20.88
CA LYS A 120 35.11 -25.90 -21.90
C LYS A 120 36.40 -26.49 -21.37
N GLN A 121 36.80 -26.13 -20.15
CA GLN A 121 38.02 -26.68 -19.53
C GLN A 121 37.91 -28.19 -19.27
N LEU A 122 36.72 -28.68 -18.91
CA LEU A 122 36.47 -30.12 -18.77
C LEU A 122 36.56 -30.84 -20.12
N GLU A 123 35.91 -30.31 -21.15
CA GLU A 123 35.96 -30.88 -22.51
C GLU A 123 37.41 -30.95 -23.04
N GLU A 124 38.21 -29.91 -22.82
CA GLU A 124 39.63 -29.90 -23.17
C GLU A 124 40.44 -30.97 -22.42
N LEU A 125 40.20 -31.15 -21.12
CA LEU A 125 40.88 -32.16 -20.31
C LEU A 125 40.50 -33.59 -20.72
N GLU A 126 39.22 -33.83 -21.04
CA GLU A 126 38.74 -35.12 -21.54
C GLU A 126 39.40 -35.47 -22.88
N ALA A 127 39.49 -34.51 -23.82
CA ALA A 127 40.16 -34.71 -25.09
C ALA A 127 41.68 -34.99 -24.96
N ILE A 128 42.33 -34.41 -23.96
CA ILE A 128 43.73 -34.72 -23.63
C ILE A 128 43.83 -36.15 -23.10
N ASP A 129 42.97 -36.56 -22.17
CA ASP A 129 43.00 -37.90 -21.60
C ASP A 129 42.75 -38.98 -22.67
N GLU A 130 41.77 -38.78 -23.56
CA GLU A 130 41.52 -39.68 -24.70
C GLU A 130 42.77 -39.85 -25.58
N ASN A 131 43.44 -38.75 -25.95
CA ASN A 131 44.69 -38.80 -26.72
C ASN A 131 45.80 -39.56 -25.99
N PHE A 132 45.92 -39.41 -24.67
CA PHE A 132 46.90 -40.14 -23.87
C PHE A 132 46.59 -41.63 -23.80
N GLN A 133 45.31 -42.01 -23.67
CA GLN A 133 44.86 -43.41 -23.67
C GLN A 133 45.11 -44.09 -25.01
N GLU A 134 44.84 -43.41 -26.13
CA GLU A 134 45.12 -43.93 -27.48
C GLU A 134 46.62 -44.16 -27.72
N LYS A 135 47.46 -43.20 -27.30
CA LYS A 135 48.94 -43.33 -27.38
C LYS A 135 49.49 -44.47 -26.52
N ARG A 136 48.83 -44.80 -25.40
CA ARG A 136 49.22 -45.93 -24.54
C ARG A 136 48.84 -47.29 -25.13
N LYS A 137 47.75 -47.38 -25.89
CA LYS A 137 47.31 -48.64 -26.53
C LYS A 137 48.13 -49.02 -27.78
N THR A 138 48.90 -48.07 -28.32
CA THR A 138 49.71 -48.24 -29.54
C THR A 138 51.18 -48.58 -29.26
N LEU A 139 51.55 -48.74 -27.98
CA LEU A 139 52.84 -49.23 -27.47
C LEU A 139 52.69 -50.68 -26.97
#